data_AF-A0AB73IB13-F1
#
_entry.id   AF-A0AB73IB13-F1
#
_cell.length_a   1.000
_cell.length_b   1.000
_cell.length_c   1.000
_cell.angle_alpha   90.00
_cell.angle_beta   90.00
_cell.angle_gamma   90.00
#
_symmetry.space_group_name_H-M   'P 1'
#
loop_
_entity.id
_entity.type
_entity.pdbx_description
1 polymer ?
#
loop_
_entity_poly.entity_id
_entity_poly.type
_entity_poly.pdbx_seq_one_letter_code
_entity_poly.pdbx_strand_id
1 'polypeptide(L)'
;MDTLSRLLDLARPQASLDLRCLLTGAFDVDHAPMEPGIAPFHLVLAGSCVIEMADGAQVRLQTGDFMLFPRGAAHRVRDVELSAVSAPLVMSHDGLLPVKRNDGRGIDKAAEREGLGGKSVSGEEADADVLTGAHTDAAHGGPEHVTADAADLDLLCGRFAYTPGSSALLLNALPDPFHVSLGGVRTLAPLQTVIGLMRDEAGQRRPGALAIVTALSQALFGMALRVHGEQADSTPGMLSLLADPRLSASVQGMLSAPQRAWTIAELGELAAMSRATYARRFNERAGMTVMDFLTQIRMTIACDLLRRTQRSAAEIGEAVGYQSEAAFGKAFQQSVGVTPGRYRRHPQQSALDVSS
;
A
#
# COMPACT_ATOMS: atom_id res chain seq x y z
N MET A 1 -18.15 -2.21 18.46
CA MET A 1 -17.11 -2.06 17.42
C MET A 1 -17.00 -0.58 17.12
N ASP A 2 -15.80 -0.01 17.23
CA ASP A 2 -15.53 1.39 16.87
C ASP A 2 -15.55 1.60 15.35
N THR A 3 -15.49 2.86 14.93
CA THR A 3 -15.65 3.25 13.53
C THR A 3 -14.48 2.85 12.64
N LEU A 4 -13.24 2.89 13.15
CA LEU A 4 -12.06 2.47 12.40
C LEU A 4 -12.07 0.97 12.15
N SER A 5 -12.40 0.18 13.18
CA SER A 5 -12.60 -1.27 13.08
C SER A 5 -13.65 -1.61 12.02
N ARG A 6 -14.78 -0.89 11.99
CA ARG A 6 -15.84 -1.07 10.98
C ARG A 6 -15.35 -0.75 9.56
N LEU A 7 -14.56 0.31 9.39
CA LEU A 7 -13.99 0.67 8.08
C LEU A 7 -12.96 -0.35 7.60
N LEU A 8 -12.10 -0.85 8.49
CA LEU A 8 -11.16 -1.93 8.18
C LEU A 8 -11.90 -3.21 7.80
N ASP A 9 -12.98 -3.55 8.50
CA ASP A 9 -13.82 -4.73 8.20
C ASP A 9 -14.58 -4.61 6.88
N LEU A 10 -14.97 -3.39 6.49
CA LEU A 10 -15.57 -3.11 5.19
C LEU A 10 -14.53 -3.13 4.07
N ALA A 11 -13.39 -2.48 4.30
CA ALA A 11 -12.34 -2.36 3.30
C ALA A 11 -11.60 -3.68 3.07
N ARG A 12 -11.48 -4.53 4.10
CA ARG A 12 -10.75 -5.80 4.09
C ARG A 12 -9.46 -5.76 3.26
N PRO A 13 -8.53 -4.84 3.57
CA PRO A 13 -7.31 -4.71 2.80
C PRO A 13 -6.52 -6.01 2.89
N GLN A 14 -6.28 -6.67 1.74
CA GLN A 14 -5.48 -7.88 1.69
C GLN A 14 -4.03 -7.50 1.45
N ALA A 15 -3.20 -7.63 2.48
CA ALA A 15 -1.77 -7.43 2.33
C ALA A 15 -1.17 -8.62 1.57
N SER A 16 -0.27 -8.32 0.65
CA SER A 16 0.68 -9.25 0.07
C SER A 16 2.06 -8.62 0.17
N LEU A 17 3.08 -9.43 0.43
CA LEU A 17 4.46 -9.00 0.40
C LEU A 17 5.05 -9.38 -0.95
N ASP A 18 5.72 -8.44 -1.60
CA ASP A 18 6.26 -8.66 -2.93
C ASP A 18 7.75 -8.99 -2.84
N LEU A 19 8.51 -8.20 -2.07
CA LEU A 19 9.95 -8.40 -1.88
C LEU A 19 10.48 -7.67 -0.65
N ARG A 20 11.70 -8.03 -0.25
CA ARG A 20 12.50 -7.29 0.74
C ARG A 20 13.71 -6.66 0.05
N CYS A 21 13.95 -5.38 0.25
CA CYS A 21 15.15 -4.70 -0.24
C CYS A 21 16.17 -4.60 0.90
N LEU A 22 17.35 -5.18 0.71
CA LEU A 22 18.51 -5.02 1.58
C LEU A 22 19.59 -4.30 0.77
N LEU A 23 19.63 -2.98 0.86
CA LEU A 23 20.46 -2.12 0.00
C LEU A 23 21.59 -1.47 0.81
N THR A 24 22.75 -1.32 0.18
CA THR A 24 23.97 -0.75 0.76
C THR A 24 24.60 0.23 -0.22
N GLY A 25 25.21 1.31 0.26
CA GLY A 25 25.80 2.36 -0.55
C GLY A 25 24.77 3.08 -1.42
N ALA A 26 25.18 3.47 -2.63
CA ALA A 26 24.32 4.14 -3.58
C ALA A 26 23.29 3.18 -4.19
N PHE A 27 22.01 3.55 -4.15
CA PHE A 27 20.93 2.76 -4.74
C PHE A 27 19.83 3.61 -5.35
N ASP A 28 19.24 3.07 -6.42
CA ASP A 28 18.13 3.69 -7.11
C ASP A 28 17.17 2.61 -7.63
N VAL A 29 16.01 2.50 -6.99
CA VAL A 29 15.02 1.47 -7.29
C VAL A 29 13.76 2.12 -7.84
N ASP A 30 13.49 1.85 -9.11
CA ASP A 30 12.26 2.27 -9.77
C ASP A 30 11.08 1.35 -9.45
N HIS A 31 9.93 1.96 -9.15
CA HIS A 31 8.64 1.29 -8.99
C HIS A 31 7.65 1.89 -9.98
N ALA A 32 7.31 1.09 -11.01
CA ALA A 32 6.29 1.40 -11.99
C ALA A 32 4.92 1.65 -11.33
N PRO A 33 4.01 2.40 -11.98
CA PRO A 33 2.66 2.58 -11.45
C PRO A 33 1.91 1.25 -11.41
N MET A 34 1.07 1.08 -10.39
CA MET A 34 0.28 -0.14 -10.18
C MET A 34 -1.09 -0.03 -10.86
N GLU A 35 -1.68 -1.19 -11.17
CA GLU A 35 -3.05 -1.25 -11.67
C GLU A 35 -4.06 -0.76 -10.60
N PRO A 36 -5.20 -0.16 -11.01
CA PRO A 36 -6.24 0.23 -10.08
C PRO A 36 -6.68 -0.93 -9.17
N GLY A 37 -6.81 -0.68 -7.86
CA GLY A 37 -7.10 -1.72 -6.87
C GLY A 37 -5.87 -2.32 -6.21
N ILE A 38 -4.67 -1.82 -6.54
CA ILE A 38 -3.41 -2.20 -5.89
C ILE A 38 -2.78 -0.94 -5.29
N ALA A 39 -2.63 -0.92 -3.97
CA ALA A 39 -1.94 0.15 -3.25
C ALA A 39 -0.59 -0.36 -2.73
N PRO A 40 0.55 -0.04 -3.39
CA PRO A 40 1.87 -0.46 -2.91
C PRO A 40 2.23 0.30 -1.64
N PHE A 41 2.96 -0.37 -0.75
CA PHE A 41 3.46 0.21 0.47
C PHE A 41 4.93 -0.15 0.71
N HIS A 42 5.58 0.71 1.49
CA HIS A 42 6.94 0.56 1.97
C HIS A 42 6.97 0.76 3.47
N LEU A 43 7.66 -0.16 4.15
CA LEU A 43 7.95 -0.07 5.58
C LEU A 43 9.46 -0.14 5.78
N VAL A 44 10.04 0.92 6.35
CA VAL A 44 11.47 0.94 6.68
C VAL A 44 11.69 0.15 7.97
N LEU A 45 12.24 -1.06 7.84
CA LEU A 45 12.60 -1.89 8.98
C LEU A 45 13.90 -1.41 9.63
N ALA A 46 14.87 -0.94 8.83
CA ALA A 46 16.15 -0.36 9.27
C ALA A 46 16.65 0.69 8.27
N GLY A 47 17.45 1.64 8.74
CA GLY A 47 18.13 2.60 7.87
C GLY A 47 17.26 3.78 7.45
N SER A 48 17.57 4.36 6.29
CA SER A 48 16.83 5.48 5.72
C SER A 48 16.94 5.55 4.20
N CYS A 49 15.95 6.15 3.55
CA CYS A 49 15.92 6.35 2.11
C CYS A 49 15.16 7.64 1.75
N VAL A 50 15.21 8.02 0.49
CA VAL A 50 14.37 9.07 -0.10
C VAL A 50 13.40 8.42 -1.08
N ILE A 51 12.12 8.73 -0.94
CA ILE A 51 11.12 8.43 -1.96
C ILE A 51 10.98 9.65 -2.85
N GLU A 52 11.22 9.47 -4.14
CA GLU A 52 10.99 10.49 -5.17
C GLU A 52 9.72 10.12 -5.95
N MET A 53 8.76 11.05 -5.97
CA MET A 53 7.50 10.92 -6.71
C MET A 53 7.65 11.40 -8.15
N ALA A 54 6.70 11.04 -9.00
CA ALA A 54 6.71 11.42 -10.43
C ALA A 54 6.66 12.95 -10.67
N ASP A 55 6.17 13.73 -9.71
CA ASP A 55 6.16 15.20 -9.74
C ASP A 55 7.47 15.83 -9.25
N GLY A 56 8.46 15.00 -8.88
CA GLY A 56 9.76 15.41 -8.34
C GLY A 56 9.74 15.72 -6.85
N ALA A 57 8.59 15.66 -6.17
CA ALA A 57 8.56 15.84 -4.72
C ALA A 57 9.23 14.66 -4.01
N GLN A 58 9.94 14.97 -2.93
CA GLN A 58 10.77 14.01 -2.21
C GLN A 58 10.35 13.90 -0.75
N VAL A 59 10.26 12.67 -0.26
CA VAL A 59 9.96 12.35 1.13
C VAL A 59 11.07 11.49 1.68
N ARG A 60 11.75 11.97 2.72
CA ARG A 60 12.73 11.17 3.46
C ARG A 60 12.00 10.22 4.40
N LEU A 61 12.35 8.93 4.32
CA LEU A 61 11.88 7.90 5.22
C LEU A 61 13.04 7.42 6.10
N GLN A 62 12.73 7.12 7.36
CA GLN A 62 13.63 6.52 8.34
C GLN A 62 12.99 5.28 8.97
N THR A 63 13.77 4.55 9.77
CA THR A 63 13.28 3.35 10.49
C THR A 63 11.96 3.62 11.21
N GLY A 64 10.95 2.80 10.89
CA GLY A 64 9.59 2.92 11.41
C GLY A 64 8.65 3.77 10.56
N ASP A 65 9.12 4.43 9.51
CA ASP A 65 8.22 5.12 8.60
C ASP A 65 7.48 4.14 7.69
N PHE A 66 6.18 4.39 7.55
CA PHE A 66 5.28 3.66 6.66
C PHE A 66 4.79 4.61 5.57
N MET A 67 4.98 4.23 4.32
CA MET A 67 4.46 4.94 3.16
C MET A 67 3.57 4.02 2.34
N LEU A 68 2.40 4.49 1.98
CA LEU A 68 1.44 3.82 1.11
C LEU A 68 1.11 4.75 -0.06
N PHE A 69 0.89 4.18 -1.24
CA PHE A 69 0.36 4.90 -2.40
C PHE A 69 -1.05 4.39 -2.70
N PRO A 70 -2.11 4.98 -2.11
CA PRO A 70 -3.47 4.48 -2.26
C PRO A 70 -3.93 4.34 -3.72
N ARG A 71 -3.44 5.19 -4.63
CA ARG A 71 -3.76 5.19 -6.06
C ARG A 71 -2.68 4.55 -6.92
N GLY A 72 -1.68 3.89 -6.33
CA GLY A 72 -0.68 3.14 -7.07
C GLY A 72 0.31 3.99 -7.86
N ALA A 73 0.59 5.21 -7.42
CA ALA A 73 1.50 6.12 -8.12
C ALA A 73 2.92 5.55 -8.28
N ALA A 74 3.53 5.83 -9.44
CA ALA A 74 4.93 5.53 -9.70
C ALA A 74 5.85 6.35 -8.78
N HIS A 75 6.94 5.74 -8.33
CA HIS A 75 7.89 6.37 -7.43
C HIS A 75 9.24 5.66 -7.47
N ARG A 76 10.28 6.31 -6.96
CA ARG A 76 11.63 5.75 -6.87
C ARG A 76 12.09 5.74 -5.42
N VAL A 77 12.73 4.66 -5.01
CA VAL A 77 13.42 4.54 -3.72
C VAL A 77 14.90 4.78 -3.95
N ARG A 78 15.44 5.85 -3.35
CA ARG A 78 16.81 6.30 -3.55
C ARG A 78 17.55 6.36 -2.23
N ASP A 79 18.86 6.24 -2.29
CA ASP A 79 19.69 6.51 -1.12
C ASP A 79 19.63 8.00 -0.75
N VAL A 80 20.06 8.31 0.48
CA VAL A 80 19.98 9.68 1.02
C VAL A 80 21.01 10.61 0.37
N GLU A 81 22.14 10.07 -0.06
CA GLU A 81 23.25 10.80 -0.66
C GLU A 81 23.14 10.68 -2.19
N LEU A 82 22.12 11.36 -2.76
CA LEU A 82 21.64 11.40 -4.16
C LEU A 82 22.69 11.60 -5.30
N SER A 83 23.96 11.27 -5.12
CA SER A 83 25.12 11.70 -5.90
C SER A 83 26.00 10.58 -6.46
N ALA A 84 25.68 9.30 -6.25
CA ALA A 84 26.51 8.19 -6.75
C ALA A 84 25.79 7.26 -7.75
N VAL A 85 26.59 6.61 -8.61
CA VAL A 85 26.10 5.59 -9.55
C VAL A 85 25.73 4.35 -8.74
N SER A 86 24.45 3.97 -8.75
CA SER A 86 23.98 2.77 -8.07
C SER A 86 24.73 1.54 -8.57
N ALA A 87 25.23 0.74 -7.64
CA ALA A 87 25.67 -0.62 -7.95
C ALA A 87 24.49 -1.43 -8.55
N PRO A 88 24.75 -2.43 -9.42
CA PRO A 88 23.69 -3.23 -10.02
C PRO A 88 22.85 -3.93 -8.95
N LEU A 89 21.53 -3.90 -9.14
CA LEU A 89 20.59 -4.57 -8.25
C LEU A 89 20.45 -6.04 -8.65
N VAL A 90 20.75 -6.94 -7.73
CA VAL A 90 20.65 -8.40 -7.90
C VAL A 90 19.44 -8.92 -7.12
N MET A 91 18.73 -9.87 -7.72
CA MET A 91 17.61 -10.55 -7.09
C MET A 91 18.03 -11.93 -6.60
N SER A 92 17.79 -12.19 -5.31
CA SER A 92 18.03 -13.49 -4.68
C SER A 92 16.72 -14.06 -4.14
N HIS A 93 16.60 -15.38 -4.07
CA HIS A 93 15.39 -16.07 -3.62
C HIS A 93 15.66 -16.90 -2.35
N ASP A 94 16.66 -16.50 -1.58
CA ASP A 94 17.27 -17.31 -0.51
C ASP A 94 16.50 -17.22 0.81
N GLY A 95 15.48 -16.36 0.90
CA GLY A 95 14.66 -16.13 2.11
C GLY A 95 13.16 -16.43 1.96
N LEU A 96 12.37 -15.91 2.91
CA LEU A 96 10.90 -15.97 2.90
C LEU A 96 10.29 -15.25 1.69
N LEU A 97 10.92 -14.16 1.27
CA LEU A 97 10.56 -13.32 0.14
C LEU A 97 11.75 -13.23 -0.83
N PRO A 98 11.52 -12.92 -2.11
CA PRO A 98 12.58 -12.44 -2.98
C PRO A 98 13.30 -11.25 -2.31
N VAL A 99 14.63 -11.26 -2.31
CA VAL A 99 15.45 -10.22 -1.69
C VAL A 99 16.25 -9.48 -2.75
N LYS A 100 15.98 -8.18 -2.87
CA LYS A 100 16.68 -7.25 -3.76
C LYS A 100 17.88 -6.67 -3.04
N ARG A 101 19.06 -6.81 -3.62
CA ARG A 101 20.34 -6.40 -3.01
C ARG A 101 21.21 -5.68 -4.01
N ASN A 102 22.12 -4.88 -3.52
CA ASN A 102 23.32 -4.44 -4.23
C ASN A 102 24.52 -4.67 -3.31
N ASP A 103 25.71 -4.82 -3.89
CA ASP A 103 26.96 -5.06 -3.15
C ASP A 103 27.65 -3.75 -2.70
N GLY A 104 27.02 -2.60 -2.95
CA GLY A 104 27.55 -1.27 -2.62
C GLY A 104 28.76 -0.84 -3.46
N ARG A 105 29.26 -1.70 -4.37
CA ARG A 105 30.39 -1.38 -5.25
C ARG A 105 29.83 -0.74 -6.52
N GLY A 106 29.75 0.59 -6.53
CA GLY A 106 29.41 1.33 -7.74
C GLY A 106 30.28 0.88 -8.92
N ILE A 107 29.73 0.91 -10.14
CA ILE A 107 30.50 0.57 -11.33
C ILE A 107 31.72 1.49 -11.37
N ASP A 108 32.90 0.91 -11.15
CA ASP A 108 34.15 1.65 -11.17
C ASP A 108 34.37 2.11 -12.62
N LYS A 109 34.12 3.40 -12.90
CA LYS A 109 34.26 4.00 -14.25
C LYS A 109 35.70 4.00 -14.77
N ALA A 110 36.62 3.27 -14.14
CA ALA A 110 38.00 3.11 -14.55
C ALA A 110 38.20 2.01 -15.62
N ALA A 111 37.26 1.07 -15.80
CA ALA A 111 37.49 -0.09 -16.69
C ALA A 111 37.13 0.10 -18.18
N GLU A 112 36.46 1.20 -18.57
CA GLU A 112 36.02 1.42 -19.97
C GLU A 112 36.97 2.28 -20.82
N ARG A 113 38.18 2.60 -20.33
CA ARG A 113 39.16 3.40 -21.08
C ARG A 113 40.37 2.66 -21.65
N GLU A 114 40.52 1.36 -21.41
CA GLU A 114 41.57 0.56 -22.06
C GLU A 114 40.96 -0.54 -22.93
N GLY A 115 40.78 -0.24 -24.21
CA GLY A 115 40.27 -1.23 -25.17
C GLY A 115 40.08 -0.75 -26.61
N LEU A 116 40.85 0.24 -27.08
CA LEU A 116 41.01 0.49 -28.52
C LEU A 116 42.45 0.17 -28.93
N GLY A 117 42.63 -0.99 -29.57
CA GLY A 117 43.90 -1.41 -30.15
C GLY A 117 43.77 -2.78 -30.82
N GLY A 118 43.28 -2.79 -32.06
CA GLY A 118 42.88 -4.01 -32.75
C GLY A 118 44.02 -4.90 -33.26
N LYS A 119 43.68 -6.14 -33.63
CA LYS A 119 43.86 -6.69 -34.97
C LYS A 119 43.34 -8.14 -35.03
N SER A 120 42.66 -8.40 -36.14
CA SER A 120 42.22 -9.68 -36.69
C SER A 120 43.37 -10.66 -36.95
N VAL A 121 43.15 -11.97 -36.70
CA VAL A 121 43.44 -13.12 -37.59
C VAL A 121 42.58 -14.32 -37.16
N SER A 122 42.15 -15.07 -38.18
CA SER A 122 41.29 -16.26 -38.30
C SER A 122 41.98 -17.61 -38.02
N GLY A 123 41.15 -18.66 -37.81
CA GLY A 123 41.47 -20.10 -37.96
C GLY A 123 41.87 -20.77 -36.63
N GLU A 124 41.56 -22.02 -36.31
CA GLU A 124 40.87 -23.15 -36.96
C GLU A 124 40.70 -24.22 -35.86
N GLU A 125 39.86 -25.22 -36.10
CA GLU A 125 39.46 -26.32 -35.20
C GLU A 125 40.63 -27.20 -34.67
N ALA A 126 40.44 -27.83 -33.49
CA ALA A 126 40.44 -29.31 -33.30
C ALA A 126 40.81 -29.77 -31.87
N ASP A 127 39.94 -30.64 -31.34
CA ASP A 127 40.10 -31.86 -30.53
C ASP A 127 41.23 -32.10 -29.51
N ALA A 128 40.74 -32.55 -28.34
CA ALA A 128 41.08 -33.75 -27.57
C ALA A 128 42.36 -33.88 -26.69
N ASP A 129 42.05 -34.16 -25.42
CA ASP A 129 42.60 -35.21 -24.53
C ASP A 129 43.75 -34.95 -23.52
N VAL A 130 43.39 -35.27 -22.26
CA VAL A 130 44.14 -36.05 -21.23
C VAL A 130 45.18 -35.36 -20.32
N LEU A 131 44.76 -35.26 -19.04
CA LEU A 131 45.45 -35.46 -17.75
C LEU A 131 46.86 -34.86 -17.52
N THR A 132 46.98 -33.99 -16.50
CA THR A 132 47.82 -34.21 -15.29
C THR A 132 47.62 -33.04 -14.29
N GLY A 133 47.60 -33.35 -13.00
CA GLY A 133 47.15 -32.44 -11.95
C GLY A 133 48.18 -31.46 -11.41
N ALA A 134 47.69 -30.47 -10.67
CA ALA A 134 48.35 -29.90 -9.49
C ALA A 134 47.37 -28.94 -8.80
N HIS A 135 47.28 -29.06 -7.48
CA HIS A 135 46.57 -28.17 -6.58
C HIS A 135 47.01 -26.72 -6.73
N THR A 136 46.05 -25.81 -6.92
CA THR A 136 46.07 -24.48 -6.32
C THR A 136 44.63 -24.10 -5.95
N ASP A 137 44.35 -24.05 -4.66
CA ASP A 137 43.14 -23.44 -4.08
C ASP A 137 43.16 -21.94 -4.40
N ALA A 138 42.63 -21.57 -5.57
CA ALA A 138 42.22 -20.22 -5.87
C ALA A 138 40.79 -20.06 -5.34
N ALA A 139 40.68 -19.51 -4.13
CA ALA A 139 39.43 -19.09 -3.52
C ALA A 139 38.67 -18.16 -4.47
N HIS A 140 37.72 -18.73 -5.21
CA HIS A 140 36.70 -17.99 -5.91
C HIS A 140 35.74 -17.45 -4.85
N GLY A 141 35.98 -16.21 -4.41
CA GLY A 141 35.02 -15.46 -3.62
C GLY A 141 33.75 -15.29 -4.43
N GLY A 142 32.76 -16.15 -4.18
CA GLY A 142 31.39 -15.94 -4.64
C GLY A 142 30.83 -14.62 -4.08
N PRO A 143 29.74 -14.10 -4.64
CA PRO A 143 29.18 -12.82 -4.21
C PRO A 143 28.91 -12.85 -2.70
N GLU A 144 29.61 -11.99 -1.95
CA GLU A 144 29.41 -11.84 -0.50
C GLU A 144 27.95 -11.48 -0.23
N HIS A 145 27.24 -12.39 0.44
CA HIS A 145 25.84 -12.19 0.78
C HIS A 145 25.70 -11.08 1.85
N VAL A 146 25.27 -9.87 1.46
CA VAL A 146 24.97 -8.78 2.41
C VAL A 146 23.91 -9.23 3.43
N THR A 147 24.27 -9.38 4.70
CA THR A 147 23.31 -9.72 5.77
C THR A 147 22.48 -8.50 6.17
N ALA A 148 21.27 -8.70 6.70
CA ALA A 148 20.37 -7.59 7.08
C ALA A 148 20.99 -6.59 8.07
N ASP A 149 21.94 -7.03 8.92
CA ASP A 149 22.65 -6.16 9.87
C ASP A 149 23.74 -5.28 9.25
N ALA A 150 24.11 -5.52 7.98
CA ALA A 150 25.14 -4.78 7.26
C ALA A 150 24.58 -3.86 6.16
N ALA A 151 23.26 -3.86 5.95
CA ALA A 151 22.61 -3.05 4.93
C ALA A 151 22.30 -1.63 5.45
N ASP A 152 22.54 -0.62 4.62
CA ASP A 152 22.18 0.77 4.92
C ASP A 152 20.65 1.01 4.88
N LEU A 153 19.93 0.12 4.19
CA LEU A 153 18.47 0.11 4.13
C LEU A 153 17.94 -1.32 4.19
N ASP A 154 17.04 -1.59 5.15
CA ASP A 154 16.18 -2.78 5.19
C ASP A 154 14.73 -2.33 5.01
N LEU A 155 14.20 -2.54 3.81
CA LEU A 155 12.89 -2.07 3.38
C LEU A 155 12.00 -3.26 3.03
N LEU A 156 10.82 -3.31 3.62
CA LEU A 156 9.80 -4.29 3.26
C LEU A 156 8.82 -3.66 2.26
N CYS A 157 8.77 -4.24 1.06
CA CYS A 157 7.90 -3.80 -0.02
C CYS A 157 6.73 -4.77 -0.15
N GLY A 158 5.52 -4.22 -0.18
CA GLY A 158 4.33 -5.02 -0.42
C GLY A 158 3.22 -4.19 -1.03
N ARG A 159 2.05 -4.79 -1.07
CA ARG A 159 0.86 -4.18 -1.64
C ARG A 159 -0.39 -4.58 -0.88
N PHE A 160 -1.34 -3.66 -0.82
CA PHE A 160 -2.71 -3.96 -0.45
C PHE A 160 -3.53 -4.12 -1.71
N ALA A 161 -4.03 -5.34 -1.92
CA ALA A 161 -5.09 -5.57 -2.89
C ALA A 161 -6.41 -5.14 -2.28
N TYR A 162 -7.14 -4.31 -3.00
CA TYR A 162 -8.42 -3.80 -2.60
C TYR A 162 -9.33 -3.78 -3.82
N THR A 163 -10.62 -4.02 -3.62
CA THR A 163 -11.51 -4.03 -4.78
C THR A 163 -12.11 -2.65 -4.98
N PRO A 164 -12.06 -2.10 -6.22
CA PRO A 164 -12.77 -0.88 -6.56
C PRO A 164 -14.24 -0.98 -6.15
N GLY A 165 -14.73 0.06 -5.46
CA GLY A 165 -16.05 0.10 -4.83
C GLY A 165 -16.08 -0.32 -3.36
N SER A 166 -15.82 -1.59 -3.01
CA SER A 166 -15.99 -2.11 -1.62
C SER A 166 -14.92 -1.65 -0.65
N SER A 167 -13.74 -1.33 -1.15
CA SER A 167 -12.61 -0.92 -0.32
C SER A 167 -12.15 0.50 -0.64
N ALA A 168 -12.69 1.05 -1.74
CA ALA A 168 -12.39 2.37 -2.23
C ALA A 168 -12.73 3.47 -1.22
N LEU A 169 -13.74 3.30 -0.36
CA LEU A 169 -14.10 4.33 0.62
C LEU A 169 -12.93 4.66 1.57
N LEU A 170 -12.27 3.62 2.11
CA LEU A 170 -11.10 3.82 2.99
C LEU A 170 -9.91 4.35 2.21
N LEU A 171 -9.54 3.69 1.11
CA LEU A 171 -8.32 4.01 0.36
C LEU A 171 -8.43 5.37 -0.35
N ASN A 172 -9.58 5.73 -0.91
CA ASN A 172 -9.79 7.03 -1.57
C ASN A 172 -9.80 8.19 -0.58
N ALA A 173 -10.08 7.93 0.69
CA ALA A 173 -10.03 8.97 1.71
C ALA A 173 -8.61 9.25 2.22
N LEU A 174 -7.63 8.43 1.84
CA LEU A 174 -6.24 8.65 2.20
C LEU A 174 -5.57 9.62 1.21
N PRO A 175 -4.68 10.51 1.71
CA PRO A 175 -3.73 11.22 0.87
C PRO A 175 -2.92 10.27 -0.04
N ASP A 176 -2.52 10.73 -1.23
CA ASP A 176 -1.43 10.12 -2.00
C ASP A 176 -0.30 11.14 -2.01
N PRO A 177 0.90 10.76 -1.54
CA PRO A 177 1.18 9.54 -0.80
C PRO A 177 0.61 9.61 0.64
N PHE A 178 0.29 8.46 1.22
CA PHE A 178 -0.05 8.33 2.64
C PHE A 178 1.23 7.99 3.41
N HIS A 179 1.80 8.98 4.09
CA HIS A 179 3.01 8.82 4.89
C HIS A 179 2.69 9.01 6.37
N VAL A 180 3.18 8.08 7.20
CA VAL A 180 3.14 8.20 8.65
C VAL A 180 4.51 7.84 9.21
N SER A 181 5.07 8.76 10.00
CA SER A 181 6.22 8.44 10.83
C SER A 181 5.76 7.82 12.13
N LEU A 182 6.06 6.54 12.31
CA LEU A 182 5.66 5.80 13.50
C LEU A 182 6.74 5.87 14.60
N GLY A 183 7.88 6.53 14.33
CA GLY A 183 9.02 6.68 15.26
C GLY A 183 8.92 7.87 16.24
N GLY A 184 8.03 8.84 16.01
CA GLY A 184 7.97 10.09 16.81
C GLY A 184 6.93 10.11 17.93
N VAL A 185 6.04 9.11 18.02
CA VAL A 185 4.86 9.14 18.90
C VAL A 185 5.09 8.20 20.10
N ARG A 186 4.47 8.50 21.26
CA ARG A 186 4.53 7.71 22.53
C ARG A 186 4.10 6.22 22.41
N THR A 187 3.92 5.71 21.18
CA THR A 187 3.58 4.37 20.72
C THR A 187 4.79 3.52 20.29
N LEU A 188 6.02 3.98 20.53
CA LEU A 188 7.26 3.32 20.10
C LEU A 188 7.37 1.84 20.49
N ALA A 189 7.04 1.44 21.73
CA ALA A 189 7.34 0.09 22.19
C ALA A 189 6.54 -1.02 21.45
N PRO A 190 5.20 -0.96 21.32
CA PRO A 190 4.45 -1.95 20.55
C PRO A 190 4.84 -2.00 19.08
N LEU A 191 5.06 -0.83 18.46
CA LEU A 191 5.45 -0.75 17.06
C LEU A 191 6.83 -1.36 16.82
N GLN A 192 7.84 -0.95 17.60
CA GLN A 192 9.18 -1.49 17.49
C GLN A 192 9.19 -3.01 17.69
N THR A 193 8.32 -3.52 18.57
CA THR A 193 8.11 -4.97 18.74
C THR A 193 7.57 -5.60 17.46
N VAL A 194 6.57 -4.98 16.82
CA VAL A 194 6.02 -5.48 15.54
C VAL A 194 7.05 -5.42 14.41
N ILE A 195 7.79 -4.32 14.28
CA ILE A 195 8.85 -4.16 13.28
C ILE A 195 9.97 -5.18 13.49
N GLY A 196 10.41 -5.37 14.74
CA GLY A 196 11.43 -6.36 15.10
C GLY A 196 10.97 -7.78 14.76
N LEU A 197 9.73 -8.13 15.14
CA LEU A 197 9.14 -9.43 14.79
C LEU A 197 9.02 -9.62 13.28
N MET A 198 8.62 -8.59 12.53
CA MET A 198 8.57 -8.64 11.06
C MET A 198 9.95 -8.83 10.45
N ARG A 199 10.98 -8.16 10.97
CA ARG A 199 12.36 -8.33 10.51
C ARG A 199 12.86 -9.75 10.74
N ASP A 200 12.60 -10.30 11.92
CA ASP A 200 13.00 -11.66 12.31
C ASP A 200 12.30 -12.71 11.44
N GLU A 201 10.98 -12.60 11.28
CA GLU A 201 10.20 -13.53 10.44
C GLU A 201 10.56 -13.40 8.96
N ALA A 202 10.80 -12.18 8.45
CA ALA A 202 11.23 -11.97 7.07
C ALA A 202 12.67 -12.45 6.81
N GLY A 203 13.49 -12.61 7.85
CA GLY A 203 14.87 -13.08 7.75
C GLY A 203 15.01 -14.60 7.79
N GLN A 204 13.98 -15.33 8.23
CA GLN A 204 14.07 -16.77 8.51
C GLN A 204 13.01 -17.57 7.72
N ARG A 205 13.39 -18.76 7.23
CA ARG A 205 12.45 -19.68 6.56
C ARG A 205 11.71 -20.55 7.57
N ARG A 206 10.86 -19.94 8.40
CA ARG A 206 10.03 -20.68 9.36
C ARG A 206 8.67 -21.05 8.76
N PRO A 207 8.11 -22.24 9.07
CA PRO A 207 6.73 -22.55 8.72
C PRO A 207 5.77 -21.48 9.26
N GLY A 208 4.94 -20.92 8.38
CA GLY A 208 3.96 -19.89 8.75
C GLY A 208 4.48 -18.44 8.77
N ALA A 209 5.78 -18.20 8.53
CA ALA A 209 6.36 -16.86 8.56
C ALA A 209 5.63 -15.88 7.63
N LEU A 210 5.29 -16.28 6.39
CA LEU A 210 4.55 -15.44 5.45
C LEU A 210 3.16 -15.03 5.97
N ALA A 211 2.47 -15.94 6.65
CA ALA A 211 1.16 -15.65 7.24
C ALA A 211 1.30 -14.66 8.40
N ILE A 212 2.33 -14.83 9.22
CA ILE A 212 2.65 -13.92 10.33
C ILE A 212 2.98 -12.53 9.79
N VAL A 213 3.93 -12.40 8.86
CA VAL A 213 4.33 -11.08 8.33
C VAL A 213 3.16 -10.41 7.60
N THR A 214 2.35 -11.16 6.85
CA THR A 214 1.12 -10.64 6.23
C THR A 214 0.14 -10.07 7.27
N ALA A 215 -0.11 -10.80 8.36
CA ALA A 215 -0.99 -10.33 9.44
C ALA A 215 -0.41 -9.10 10.16
N LEU A 216 0.91 -9.05 10.36
CA LEU A 216 1.59 -7.91 10.96
C LEU A 216 1.54 -6.68 10.04
N SER A 217 1.65 -6.83 8.71
CA SER A 217 1.44 -5.75 7.75
C SER A 217 0.03 -5.15 7.84
N GLN A 218 -1.01 -5.99 8.00
CA GLN A 218 -2.38 -5.52 8.21
C GLN A 218 -2.53 -4.77 9.55
N ALA A 219 -1.92 -5.29 10.62
CA ALA A 219 -1.90 -4.62 11.92
C ALA A 219 -1.19 -3.26 11.85
N LEU A 220 -0.06 -3.17 11.14
CA LEU A 220 0.67 -1.92 10.88
C LEU A 220 -0.17 -0.91 10.12
N PHE A 221 -0.90 -1.33 9.09
CA PHE A 221 -1.80 -0.41 8.40
C PHE A 221 -2.88 0.15 9.33
N GLY A 222 -3.48 -0.69 10.19
CA GLY A 222 -4.41 -0.23 11.21
C GLY A 222 -3.78 0.74 12.22
N MET A 223 -2.53 0.51 12.62
CA MET A 223 -1.78 1.43 13.48
C MET A 223 -1.46 2.75 12.77
N ALA A 224 -1.05 2.71 11.51
CA ALA A 224 -0.76 3.91 10.71
C ALA A 224 -2.01 4.77 10.53
N LEU A 225 -3.17 4.17 10.24
CA LEU A 225 -4.45 4.88 10.18
C LEU A 225 -4.82 5.54 11.51
N ARG A 226 -4.54 4.87 12.64
CA ARG A 226 -4.79 5.42 13.97
C ARG A 226 -3.92 6.66 14.23
N VAL A 227 -2.61 6.55 14.01
CA VAL A 227 -1.67 7.67 14.19
C VAL A 227 -2.01 8.83 13.26
N HIS A 228 -2.34 8.54 12.00
CA HIS A 228 -2.77 9.57 11.06
C HIS A 228 -4.07 10.26 11.51
N GLY A 229 -5.05 9.50 11.99
CA GLY A 229 -6.31 10.07 12.51
C GLY A 229 -6.10 11.00 13.69
N GLU A 230 -5.15 10.70 14.59
CA GLU A 230 -4.77 11.56 15.71
C GLU A 230 -4.05 12.85 15.26
N GLN A 231 -3.33 12.81 14.14
CA GLN A 231 -2.60 13.95 13.56
C GLN A 231 -3.46 14.78 12.58
N ALA A 232 -4.56 14.21 12.07
CA ALA A 232 -5.42 14.77 11.03
C ALA A 232 -6.30 15.96 11.47
N ASP A 233 -6.13 16.46 12.71
CA ASP A 233 -6.82 17.68 13.17
C ASP A 233 -6.60 18.91 12.27
N SER A 234 -5.59 18.85 11.37
CA SER A 234 -5.22 19.93 10.46
C SER A 234 -5.71 19.80 9.01
N THR A 235 -6.28 18.66 8.58
CA THR A 235 -6.67 18.47 7.15
C THR A 235 -8.05 17.81 6.99
N PRO A 236 -8.96 18.40 6.19
CA PRO A 236 -10.24 17.77 5.87
C PRO A 236 -10.06 16.40 5.20
N GLY A 237 -10.93 15.45 5.54
CA GLY A 237 -10.93 14.11 4.99
C GLY A 237 -11.73 13.13 5.84
N MET A 238 -12.04 11.94 5.32
CA MET A 238 -12.88 10.97 6.03
C MET A 238 -12.29 10.56 7.38
N LEU A 239 -10.96 10.40 7.48
CA LEU A 239 -10.32 10.05 8.76
C LEU A 239 -10.48 11.17 9.80
N SER A 240 -10.55 12.44 9.38
CA SER A 240 -10.84 13.57 10.27
C SER A 240 -12.26 13.53 10.83
N LEU A 241 -13.24 12.93 10.12
CA LEU A 241 -14.60 12.73 10.63
C LEU A 241 -14.63 11.72 11.77
N LEU A 242 -13.76 10.71 11.70
CA LEU A 242 -13.63 9.68 12.74
C LEU A 242 -13.00 10.25 14.00
N ALA A 243 -12.05 11.16 13.83
CA ALA A 243 -11.36 11.83 14.92
C ALA A 243 -12.20 12.94 15.57
N ASP A 244 -13.15 13.58 14.85
CA ASP A 244 -14.01 14.63 15.41
C ASP A 244 -14.97 14.04 16.46
N PRO A 245 -14.83 14.40 17.75
CA PRO A 245 -15.64 13.80 18.82
C PRO A 245 -17.14 14.04 18.64
N ARG A 246 -17.52 15.16 18.00
CA ARG A 246 -18.93 15.52 17.80
C ARG A 246 -19.55 14.84 16.60
N LEU A 247 -18.77 14.51 15.56
CA LEU A 247 -19.27 13.85 14.34
C LEU A 247 -19.16 12.32 14.42
N SER A 248 -18.28 11.79 15.29
CA SER A 248 -18.02 10.36 15.43
C SER A 248 -19.28 9.51 15.60
N ALA A 249 -20.22 9.93 16.45
CA ALA A 249 -21.46 9.20 16.73
C ALA A 249 -22.40 9.11 15.52
N SER A 250 -22.55 10.21 14.77
CA SER A 250 -23.41 10.22 13.57
C SER A 250 -22.81 9.39 12.43
N VAL A 251 -21.48 9.46 12.26
CA VAL A 251 -20.73 8.65 11.28
C VAL A 251 -20.80 7.18 11.63
N GLN A 252 -20.61 6.82 12.90
CA GLN A 252 -20.75 5.46 13.39
C GLN A 252 -22.18 4.93 13.15
N GLY A 253 -23.20 5.76 13.38
CA GLY A 253 -24.60 5.43 13.08
C GLY A 253 -24.81 5.07 11.61
N MET A 254 -24.29 5.90 10.69
CA MET A 254 -24.37 5.65 9.25
C MET A 254 -23.65 4.36 8.82
N LEU A 255 -22.46 4.08 9.37
CA LEU A 255 -21.70 2.86 9.07
C LEU A 255 -22.32 1.60 9.68
N SER A 256 -23.02 1.75 10.81
CA SER A 256 -23.65 0.64 11.53
C SER A 256 -24.99 0.23 10.92
N ALA A 257 -25.79 1.21 10.48
CA ALA A 257 -27.11 1.02 9.90
C ALA A 257 -27.27 1.80 8.58
N PRO A 258 -26.50 1.48 7.52
CA PRO A 258 -26.54 2.18 6.24
C PRO A 258 -27.91 2.11 5.54
N GLN A 259 -28.66 1.03 5.80
CA GLN A 259 -30.00 0.80 5.26
C GLN A 259 -31.08 1.71 5.83
N ARG A 260 -30.83 2.33 7.00
CA ARG A 260 -31.79 3.25 7.62
C ARG A 260 -31.96 4.50 6.76
N ALA A 261 -33.17 5.03 6.70
CA ALA A 261 -33.49 6.30 6.07
C ALA A 261 -33.04 7.49 6.92
N TRP A 262 -31.72 7.67 7.08
CA TRP A 262 -31.13 8.75 7.87
C TRP A 262 -31.53 10.13 7.35
N THR A 263 -31.94 10.99 8.27
CA THR A 263 -32.11 12.43 8.00
C THR A 263 -30.98 13.24 8.61
N ILE A 264 -30.69 14.40 8.02
CA ILE A 264 -29.69 15.34 8.55
C ILE A 264 -30.10 15.83 9.96
N ALA A 265 -31.41 15.89 10.25
CA ALA A 265 -31.90 16.29 11.57
C ALA A 265 -31.54 15.25 12.64
N GLU A 266 -31.87 13.97 12.42
CA GLU A 266 -31.51 12.88 13.34
C GLU A 266 -29.99 12.76 13.53
N LEU A 267 -29.21 12.89 12.45
CA LEU A 267 -27.76 12.86 12.54
C LEU A 267 -27.19 14.07 13.30
N GLY A 268 -27.83 15.24 13.17
CA GLY A 268 -27.50 16.42 13.97
C GLY A 268 -27.80 16.22 15.45
N GLU A 269 -28.92 15.60 15.79
CA GLU A 269 -29.28 15.23 17.17
C GLU A 269 -28.23 14.29 17.78
N LEU A 270 -27.81 13.25 17.05
CA LEU A 270 -26.73 12.35 17.48
C LEU A 270 -25.40 13.09 17.71
N ALA A 271 -25.16 14.16 16.96
CA ALA A 271 -23.97 15.00 17.08
C ALA A 271 -24.12 16.16 18.10
N ALA A 272 -25.25 16.24 18.82
CA ALA A 272 -25.61 17.36 19.68
C ALA A 272 -25.48 18.72 18.95
N MET A 273 -26.09 18.80 17.77
CA MET A 273 -26.05 19.96 16.88
C MET A 273 -27.41 20.22 16.24
N SER A 274 -27.67 21.48 15.89
CA SER A 274 -28.76 21.80 14.97
C SER A 274 -28.49 21.18 13.59
N ARG A 275 -29.54 20.90 12.81
CA ARG A 275 -29.45 20.38 11.44
C ARG A 275 -28.47 21.19 10.57
N ALA A 276 -28.56 22.52 10.62
CA ALA A 276 -27.73 23.40 9.80
C ALA A 276 -26.26 23.40 10.26
N THR A 277 -26.03 23.44 11.58
CA THR A 277 -24.67 23.36 12.15
C THR A 277 -24.01 22.04 11.81
N TYR A 278 -24.75 20.93 11.92
CA TYR A 278 -24.25 19.60 11.59
C TYR A 278 -23.86 19.48 10.13
N ALA A 279 -24.76 19.83 9.20
CA ALA A 279 -24.49 19.74 7.77
C ALA A 279 -23.27 20.57 7.35
N ARG A 280 -23.15 21.80 7.89
CA ARG A 280 -22.00 22.68 7.61
C ARG A 280 -20.70 22.08 8.13
N ARG A 281 -20.65 21.68 9.41
CA ARG A 281 -19.44 21.12 10.03
C ARG A 281 -19.03 19.81 9.37
N PHE A 282 -20.01 18.96 9.03
CA PHE A 282 -19.76 17.72 8.30
C PHE A 282 -19.09 18.01 6.96
N ASN A 283 -19.63 18.95 6.16
CA ASN A 283 -19.06 19.28 4.86
C ASN A 283 -17.66 19.91 4.99
N GLU A 284 -17.46 20.82 5.94
CA GLU A 284 -16.15 21.43 6.24
C GLU A 284 -15.07 20.37 6.58
N ARG A 285 -15.44 19.30 7.29
CA ARG A 285 -14.53 18.21 7.67
C ARG A 285 -14.41 17.10 6.62
N ALA A 286 -15.50 16.76 5.93
CA ALA A 286 -15.57 15.65 4.99
C ALA A 286 -15.13 16.03 3.56
N GLY A 287 -15.28 17.31 3.18
CA GLY A 287 -15.19 17.76 1.80
C GLY A 287 -16.36 17.31 0.91
N MET A 288 -17.44 16.77 1.49
CA MET A 288 -18.62 16.27 0.78
C MET A 288 -19.89 16.39 1.63
N THR A 289 -21.06 16.22 1.00
CA THR A 289 -22.32 16.24 1.74
C THR A 289 -22.54 14.96 2.54
N VAL A 290 -23.38 15.06 3.58
CA VAL A 290 -23.78 13.91 4.42
C VAL A 290 -24.42 12.79 3.58
N MET A 291 -25.23 13.15 2.59
CA MET A 291 -25.95 12.16 1.78
C MET A 291 -25.04 11.52 0.73
N ASP A 292 -24.06 12.25 0.20
CA ASP A 292 -23.04 11.68 -0.68
C ASP A 292 -22.20 10.66 0.09
N PHE A 293 -21.80 11.00 1.32
CA PHE A 293 -21.07 10.08 2.19
C PHE A 293 -21.86 8.80 2.48
N LEU A 294 -23.15 8.92 2.86
CA LEU A 294 -24.01 7.76 3.06
C LEU A 294 -24.18 6.93 1.78
N THR A 295 -24.29 7.59 0.63
CA THR A 295 -24.34 6.92 -0.67
C THR A 295 -23.07 6.12 -0.92
N GLN A 296 -21.89 6.68 -0.66
CA GLN A 296 -20.63 5.94 -0.79
C GLN A 296 -20.59 4.70 0.10
N ILE A 297 -20.98 4.82 1.39
CA ILE A 297 -21.07 3.66 2.29
C ILE A 297 -21.98 2.56 1.70
N ARG A 298 -23.18 2.95 1.23
CA ARG A 298 -24.14 2.00 0.65
C ARG A 298 -23.59 1.31 -0.58
N MET A 299 -22.92 2.04 -1.46
CA MET A 299 -22.33 1.49 -2.69
C MET A 299 -21.15 0.57 -2.39
N THR A 300 -20.31 0.91 -1.41
CA THR A 300 -19.23 0.06 -0.91
C THR A 300 -19.78 -1.29 -0.44
N ILE A 301 -20.85 -1.28 0.35
CA ILE A 301 -21.50 -2.51 0.84
C ILE A 301 -22.18 -3.27 -0.31
N ALA A 302 -22.85 -2.57 -1.23
CA ALA A 302 -23.48 -3.18 -2.38
C ALA A 302 -22.47 -3.90 -3.28
N CYS A 303 -21.30 -3.29 -3.53
CA CYS A 303 -20.20 -3.90 -4.27
C CYS A 303 -19.70 -5.20 -3.60
N ASP A 304 -19.59 -5.22 -2.27
CA ASP A 304 -19.21 -6.43 -1.53
C ASP A 304 -20.28 -7.52 -1.64
N LEU A 305 -21.56 -7.17 -1.43
CA LEU A 305 -22.68 -8.10 -1.55
C LEU A 305 -22.83 -8.67 -2.97
N LEU A 306 -22.64 -7.84 -4.01
CA LEU A 306 -22.69 -8.26 -5.41
C LEU A 306 -21.63 -9.30 -5.76
N ARG A 307 -20.47 -9.26 -5.09
CA ARG A 307 -19.36 -10.20 -5.30
C ARG A 307 -19.47 -11.46 -4.47
N ARG A 308 -19.90 -11.36 -3.22
CA ARG A 308 -19.90 -12.50 -2.28
C ARG A 308 -21.17 -13.32 -2.30
N THR A 309 -22.26 -12.77 -2.83
CA THR A 309 -23.58 -13.41 -2.75
C THR A 309 -24.24 -13.49 -4.12
N GLN A 310 -25.22 -14.40 -4.24
CA GLN A 310 -26.07 -14.51 -5.44
C GLN A 310 -27.40 -13.74 -5.30
N ARG A 311 -27.53 -12.89 -4.28
CA ARG A 311 -28.73 -12.06 -4.04
C ARG A 311 -29.07 -11.24 -5.28
N SER A 312 -30.35 -10.98 -5.53
CA SER A 312 -30.77 -10.14 -6.67
C SER A 312 -30.36 -8.67 -6.46
N ALA A 313 -30.33 -7.88 -7.54
CA ALA A 313 -30.06 -6.45 -7.42
C ALA A 313 -31.14 -5.73 -6.58
N ALA A 314 -32.40 -6.17 -6.66
CA ALA A 314 -33.48 -5.68 -5.80
C ALA A 314 -33.20 -5.96 -4.31
N GLU A 315 -32.86 -7.21 -3.95
CA GLU A 315 -32.55 -7.60 -2.57
C GLU A 315 -31.34 -6.84 -2.02
N ILE A 316 -30.33 -6.59 -2.86
CA ILE A 316 -29.14 -5.82 -2.47
C ILE A 316 -29.49 -4.35 -2.29
N GLY A 317 -30.29 -3.77 -3.20
CA GLY A 317 -30.79 -2.41 -3.09
C GLY A 317 -31.54 -2.19 -1.78
N GLU A 318 -32.46 -3.10 -1.44
CA GLU A 318 -33.18 -3.09 -0.18
C GLU A 318 -32.23 -3.20 1.03
N ALA A 319 -31.27 -4.14 0.97
CA ALA A 319 -30.30 -4.35 2.05
C ALA A 319 -29.42 -3.13 2.35
N VAL A 320 -29.23 -2.24 1.37
CA VAL A 320 -28.46 -0.99 1.55
C VAL A 320 -29.36 0.24 1.63
N GLY A 321 -30.69 0.09 1.71
CA GLY A 321 -31.63 1.16 2.04
C GLY A 321 -32.27 1.88 0.84
N TYR A 322 -32.34 1.26 -0.33
CA TYR A 322 -33.10 1.74 -1.47
C TYR A 322 -34.47 1.06 -1.53
N GLN A 323 -35.51 1.86 -1.82
CA GLN A 323 -36.90 1.39 -1.87
C GLN A 323 -37.27 0.72 -3.22
N SER A 324 -36.41 0.84 -4.24
CA SER A 324 -36.63 0.20 -5.54
C SER A 324 -35.32 -0.18 -6.21
N GLU A 325 -35.36 -1.28 -6.98
CA GLU A 325 -34.22 -1.73 -7.80
C GLU A 325 -33.79 -0.67 -8.80
N ALA A 326 -34.74 0.07 -9.39
CA ALA A 326 -34.43 1.15 -10.33
C ALA A 326 -33.65 2.29 -9.68
N ALA A 327 -34.05 2.71 -8.47
CA ALA A 327 -33.33 3.75 -7.72
C ALA A 327 -31.92 3.29 -7.34
N PHE A 328 -31.80 2.05 -6.87
CA PHE A 328 -30.50 1.44 -6.57
C PHE A 328 -29.61 1.35 -7.82
N GLY A 329 -30.11 0.81 -8.93
CA GLY A 329 -29.35 0.64 -10.16
C GLY A 329 -28.82 1.96 -10.71
N LYS A 330 -29.64 3.02 -10.68
CA LYS A 330 -29.22 4.37 -11.09
C LYS A 330 -28.12 4.92 -10.18
N ALA A 331 -28.31 4.86 -8.85
CA ALA A 331 -27.30 5.33 -7.91
C ALA A 331 -25.99 4.54 -8.03
N PHE A 332 -26.09 3.22 -8.19
CA PHE A 332 -24.93 2.35 -8.36
C PHE A 332 -24.16 2.69 -9.63
N GLN A 333 -24.84 2.87 -10.76
CA GLN A 333 -24.18 3.26 -12.00
C GLN A 333 -23.53 4.65 -11.90
N GLN A 334 -24.15 5.60 -11.20
CA GLN A 334 -23.56 6.93 -10.98
C GLN A 334 -22.32 6.88 -10.09
N SER A 335 -22.30 6.03 -9.06
CA SER A 335 -21.16 5.95 -8.12
C SER A 335 -20.04 5.03 -8.59
N VAL A 336 -20.36 3.95 -9.31
CA VAL A 336 -19.42 2.88 -9.69
C VAL A 336 -19.08 2.91 -11.19
N GLY A 337 -19.86 3.65 -12.00
CA GLY A 337 -19.66 3.77 -13.45
C GLY A 337 -20.34 2.67 -14.29
N VAL A 338 -20.73 1.55 -13.68
CA VAL A 338 -21.35 0.40 -14.36
C VAL A 338 -22.61 -0.08 -13.63
N THR A 339 -23.47 -0.84 -14.32
CA THR A 339 -24.67 -1.41 -13.69
C THR A 339 -24.33 -2.56 -12.72
N PRO A 340 -25.17 -2.84 -11.70
CA PRO A 340 -24.92 -3.93 -10.75
C PRO A 340 -24.69 -5.30 -11.40
N GLY A 341 -25.47 -5.61 -12.44
CA GLY A 341 -25.33 -6.86 -13.19
C GLY A 341 -24.02 -6.96 -13.98
N ARG A 342 -23.55 -5.84 -14.58
CA ARG A 342 -22.25 -5.80 -15.27
C ARG A 342 -21.10 -5.94 -14.27
N TYR A 343 -21.19 -5.26 -13.12
CA TYR A 343 -20.22 -5.36 -12.03
C TYR A 343 -20.06 -6.81 -11.54
N ARG A 344 -21.17 -7.56 -11.37
CA ARG A 344 -21.11 -8.97 -10.96
C ARG A 344 -20.43 -9.87 -11.99
N ARG A 345 -20.66 -9.64 -13.29
CA ARG A 345 -20.09 -10.47 -14.38
C ARG A 345 -18.62 -10.20 -14.63
N HIS A 346 -18.17 -8.95 -14.50
CA HIS A 346 -16.79 -8.55 -14.77
C HIS A 346 -16.23 -7.63 -13.67
N PRO A 347 -15.78 -8.19 -12.54
CA PRO A 347 -15.23 -7.38 -11.46
C PRO A 347 -13.95 -6.63 -11.87
N GLN A 348 -13.15 -7.17 -12.80
CA GLN A 348 -11.82 -6.63 -13.17
C GLN A 348 -11.83 -5.52 -14.25
N GLN A 349 -12.88 -5.39 -15.07
CA GLN A 349 -12.94 -4.37 -16.15
C GLN A 349 -13.55 -3.03 -15.71
N SER A 350 -14.07 -2.95 -14.49
CA SER A 350 -14.82 -1.78 -14.00
C SER A 350 -13.95 -0.58 -13.61
N ALA A 351 -12.63 -0.73 -13.55
CA ALA A 351 -11.68 0.36 -13.31
C ALA A 351 -11.27 1.15 -14.57
N LEU A 352 -11.63 0.67 -15.77
CA LEU A 352 -11.16 1.24 -17.04
C LEU A 352 -12.12 2.26 -17.67
N ASP A 353 -13.41 2.27 -17.29
CA ASP A 353 -14.46 3.07 -17.97
C ASP A 353 -14.77 4.44 -17.28
N VAL A 354 -14.05 4.85 -16.22
CA VAL A 354 -14.30 6.14 -15.52
C VAL A 354 -13.48 7.30 -16.11
N SER A 355 -12.64 7.04 -17.12
CA SER A 355 -11.74 8.03 -17.72
C SER A 355 -12.01 8.25 -19.22
N SER A 356 -13.28 8.35 -19.62
CA SER A 356 -13.66 8.73 -20.98
C SER A 356 -14.72 9.84 -21.00
#